data_AF-A0A969XKV8-F1
#
_entry.id   AF-A0A969XKV8-F1
#
_cell.length_a   1.000
_cell.length_b   1.000
_cell.length_c   1.000
_cell.angle_alpha   90.00
_cell.angle_beta   90.00
_cell.angle_gamma   90.00
#
_symmetry.space_group_name_H-M   'P 1'
#
loop_
_entity.id
_entity.type
_entity.pdbx_description
1 polymer ?
#
loop_
_entity_poly.entity_id
_entity_poly.type
_entity_poly.pdbx_seq_one_letter_code
_entity_poly.pdbx_strand_id
1 'polypeptide(L)'
;MSHANSTLRIRQISGVAQEVEAFLVDRQARGLAAGSLRFYTQKLAHLRDYCRAQGITEVEDLTAPLLRRFLLDFSRDHNPGGTHGVFRAVKAFLRWYEAEVEPEDWRNPIAKVRPPKVPVDPLEPVELDAVRKMLGVCADRRSVTDLRDKAILLALLDTGCRASELVALQVGDVNMHTGAVMVRRGKGGKTRTVFLGAKARRVLGRYLRVRGEYADGDALFASMTTGDHLRYESLRDIVRRRAAQAGVEAPTLHSFRRAFAL
;
A
#
# COMPACT_ATOMS: atom_id res chain seq x y z
N MET A 1 -18.51 9.44 57.72
CA MET A 1 -19.15 8.90 56.50
C MET A 1 -19.30 10.06 55.54
N SER A 2 -18.27 10.39 54.75
CA SER A 2 -18.04 9.93 53.37
C SER A 2 -19.36 9.85 52.58
N HIS A 3 -19.49 10.65 51.52
CA HIS A 3 -19.52 10.16 50.14
C HIS A 3 -19.32 11.37 49.21
N ALA A 4 -18.14 11.40 48.60
CA ALA A 4 -17.78 12.34 47.55
C ALA A 4 -18.62 12.05 46.30
N ASN A 5 -19.33 13.06 45.79
CA ASN A 5 -19.96 13.01 44.47
C ASN A 5 -18.85 13.07 43.41
N SER A 6 -18.35 11.90 43.04
CA SER A 6 -17.49 11.69 41.88
C SER A 6 -18.33 11.87 40.62
N THR A 7 -18.29 13.06 40.05
CA THR A 7 -18.85 13.35 38.74
C THR A 7 -18.05 12.57 37.69
N LEU A 8 -18.61 11.45 37.25
CA LEU A 8 -18.15 10.71 36.08
C LEU A 8 -18.14 11.66 34.87
N ARG A 9 -16.96 12.16 34.49
CA ARG A 9 -16.70 12.76 33.19
C ARG A 9 -16.87 11.68 32.12
N ILE A 10 -18.09 11.53 31.60
CA ILE A 10 -18.31 10.91 30.30
C ILE A 10 -17.45 11.72 29.34
N ARG A 11 -16.39 11.12 28.80
CA ARG A 11 -15.57 11.74 27.75
C ARG A 11 -16.51 12.01 26.58
N GLN A 12 -16.97 13.25 26.41
CA GLN A 12 -17.64 13.67 25.18
C GLN A 12 -16.70 13.31 24.03
N ILE A 13 -17.11 12.33 23.22
CA ILE A 13 -16.48 12.11 21.94
C ILE A 13 -16.76 13.39 21.15
N SER A 14 -15.72 14.13 20.76
CA SER A 14 -15.87 15.31 19.91
C SER A 14 -16.69 14.94 18.67
N GLY A 15 -17.65 15.78 18.25
CA GLY A 15 -18.46 15.59 17.04
C GLY A 15 -17.61 15.20 15.83
N VAL A 16 -16.47 15.86 15.61
CA VAL A 16 -15.53 15.49 14.52
C VAL A 16 -15.11 14.02 14.55
N ALA A 17 -14.84 13.45 15.74
CA ALA A 17 -14.42 12.06 15.85
C ALA A 17 -15.58 11.10 15.56
N GLN A 18 -16.79 11.42 16.02
CA GLN A 18 -17.99 10.65 15.73
C GLN A 18 -18.29 10.64 14.22
N GLU A 19 -18.21 11.80 13.57
CA GLU A 19 -18.45 11.94 12.13
C GLU A 19 -17.38 11.23 11.30
N VAL A 20 -16.12 11.22 11.74
CA VAL A 20 -15.07 10.43 11.08
C VAL A 20 -15.39 8.93 11.16
N GLU A 21 -15.88 8.42 12.30
CA GLU A 21 -16.28 7.02 12.40
C GLU A 21 -17.50 6.70 11.52
N ALA A 22 -18.51 7.59 11.48
CA ALA A 22 -19.67 7.45 10.59
C ALA A 22 -19.26 7.42 9.10
N PHE A 23 -18.32 8.29 8.70
CA PHE A 23 -17.72 8.26 7.37
C PHE A 23 -17.04 6.92 7.07
N LEU A 24 -16.28 6.36 8.01
CA LEU A 24 -15.61 5.07 7.83
C LEU A 24 -16.61 3.92 7.68
N VAL A 25 -17.71 3.95 8.44
CA VAL A 25 -18.82 2.99 8.31
C VAL A 25 -19.46 3.08 6.94
N ASP A 26 -19.77 4.28 6.43
CA ASP A 26 -20.28 4.46 5.07
C ASP A 26 -19.31 3.91 4.02
N ARG A 27 -18.01 4.23 4.13
CA ARG A 27 -16.99 3.71 3.20
C ARG A 27 -16.96 2.18 3.22
N GLN A 28 -17.14 1.57 4.39
CA GLN A 28 -17.21 0.11 4.52
C GLN A 28 -18.50 -0.47 3.91
N ALA A 29 -19.65 0.14 4.17
CA ALA A 29 -20.95 -0.26 3.61
C ALA A 29 -20.96 -0.21 2.08
N ARG A 30 -20.25 0.76 1.49
CA ARG A 30 -20.03 0.89 0.04
C ARG A 30 -19.05 -0.14 -0.54
N GLY A 31 -18.54 -1.07 0.26
CA GLY A 31 -17.66 -2.14 -0.18
C GLY A 31 -16.26 -1.67 -0.60
N LEU A 32 -15.75 -0.55 -0.05
CA LEU A 32 -14.38 -0.13 -0.35
C LEU A 32 -13.38 -1.19 0.10
N ALA A 33 -12.32 -1.36 -0.68
CA ALA A 33 -11.25 -2.29 -0.36
C ALA A 33 -10.59 -1.97 1.00
N ALA A 34 -10.16 -2.99 1.73
CA ALA A 34 -9.52 -2.84 3.04
C ALA A 34 -8.34 -1.85 3.06
N GLY A 35 -7.58 -1.74 1.96
CA GLY A 35 -6.51 -0.76 1.82
C GLY A 35 -7.00 0.68 1.78
N SER A 36 -8.17 0.93 1.16
CA SER A 36 -8.80 2.25 1.14
C SER A 36 -9.35 2.62 2.52
N LEU A 37 -9.94 1.66 3.24
CA LEU A 37 -10.39 1.89 4.63
C LEU A 37 -9.20 2.25 5.53
N ARG A 38 -8.13 1.46 5.50
CA ARG A 38 -6.88 1.78 6.22
C ARG A 38 -6.32 3.16 5.86
N PHE A 39 -6.37 3.52 4.59
CA PHE A 39 -5.94 4.85 4.14
C PHE A 39 -6.76 5.95 4.81
N TYR A 40 -8.10 5.87 4.78
CA TYR A 40 -8.94 6.87 5.42
C TYR A 40 -8.75 6.92 6.93
N THR A 41 -8.74 5.77 7.61
CA THR A 41 -8.52 5.68 9.07
C THR A 41 -7.21 6.36 9.47
N GLN A 42 -6.10 6.01 8.83
CA GLN A 42 -4.79 6.56 9.17
C GLN A 42 -4.70 8.07 8.87
N LYS A 43 -5.27 8.52 7.75
CA LYS A 43 -5.15 9.92 7.35
C LYS A 43 -6.09 10.85 8.12
N LEU A 44 -7.28 10.40 8.47
CA LEU A 44 -8.24 11.17 9.27
C LEU A 44 -7.90 11.18 10.76
N ALA A 45 -7.10 10.24 11.25
CA ALA A 45 -6.54 10.31 12.61
C ALA A 45 -5.77 11.63 12.83
N HIS A 46 -4.97 12.06 11.86
CA HIS A 46 -4.25 13.34 11.95
C HIS A 46 -5.18 14.56 12.05
N LEU A 47 -6.32 14.56 11.34
CA LEU A 47 -7.31 15.62 11.46
C LEU A 47 -7.94 15.61 12.85
N ARG A 48 -8.34 14.44 13.35
CA ARG A 48 -8.93 14.30 14.69
C ARG A 48 -8.00 14.79 15.79
N ASP A 49 -6.72 14.42 15.71
CA ASP A 49 -5.71 14.84 16.68
C ASP A 49 -5.48 16.35 16.64
N TYR A 50 -5.47 16.95 15.43
CA TYR A 50 -5.39 18.40 15.26
C TYR A 50 -6.61 19.11 15.84
N CYS A 51 -7.83 18.66 15.52
CA CYS A 51 -9.07 19.22 16.06
C CYS A 51 -9.08 19.18 17.59
N ARG A 52 -8.71 18.04 18.18
CA ARG A 52 -8.59 17.89 19.64
C ARG A 52 -7.58 18.89 20.23
N ALA A 53 -6.41 19.03 19.61
CA ALA A 53 -5.37 19.94 20.09
C ALA A 53 -5.76 21.43 19.98
N GLN A 54 -6.63 21.78 19.02
CA GLN A 54 -7.13 23.14 18.83
C GLN A 54 -8.47 23.41 19.53
N GLY A 55 -9.02 22.42 20.25
CA GLY A 55 -10.32 22.54 20.92
C GLY A 55 -11.51 22.60 19.97
N ILE A 56 -11.36 22.14 18.72
CA ILE A 56 -12.43 22.08 17.72
C ILE A 56 -13.23 20.80 17.97
N THR A 57 -14.49 20.95 18.37
CA THR A 57 -15.36 19.82 18.72
C THR A 57 -16.27 19.41 17.57
N GLU A 58 -16.78 20.36 16.78
CA GLU A 58 -17.74 20.11 15.70
C GLU A 58 -17.10 20.22 14.31
N VAL A 59 -17.70 19.57 13.31
CA VAL A 59 -17.21 19.62 11.93
C VAL A 59 -17.45 21.01 11.32
N GLU A 60 -18.51 21.67 11.75
CA GLU A 60 -18.97 22.97 11.30
C GLU A 60 -18.01 24.10 11.71
N ASP A 61 -17.27 23.91 12.81
CA ASP A 61 -16.22 24.82 13.28
C ASP A 61 -14.97 24.79 12.39
N LEU A 62 -14.83 23.81 11.50
CA LEU A 62 -13.72 23.76 10.55
C LEU A 62 -13.85 24.91 9.55
N THR A 63 -12.81 25.74 9.48
CA THR A 63 -12.72 26.83 8.52
C THR A 63 -11.59 26.60 7.52
N ALA A 64 -11.66 27.26 6.36
CA ALA A 64 -10.59 27.17 5.38
C ALA A 64 -9.22 27.62 5.92
N PRO A 65 -9.10 28.69 6.74
CA PRO A 65 -7.85 29.02 7.45
C PRO A 65 -7.34 27.88 8.35
N LEU A 66 -8.21 27.25 9.14
CA LEU A 66 -7.82 26.13 10.02
C LEU A 66 -7.31 24.94 9.21
N LEU A 67 -8.01 24.55 8.13
CA LEU A 67 -7.58 23.45 7.26
C LEU A 67 -6.24 23.75 6.56
N ARG A 68 -6.02 25.00 6.12
CA ARG A 68 -4.73 25.41 5.56
C ARG A 68 -3.63 25.34 6.59
N ARG A 69 -3.89 25.78 7.82
CA ARG A 69 -2.90 25.74 8.90
C ARG A 69 -2.58 24.31 9.29
N PHE A 70 -3.58 23.45 9.44
CA PHE A 70 -3.43 22.02 9.66
C PHE A 70 -2.52 21.37 8.61
N LEU A 71 -2.79 21.58 7.31
CA LEU A 71 -1.99 21.00 6.23
C LEU A 71 -0.56 21.56 6.20
N LEU A 72 -0.38 22.84 6.52
CA LEU A 72 0.93 23.47 6.62
C LEU A 72 1.74 22.87 7.78
N ASP A 73 1.15 22.76 8.97
CA ASP A 73 1.82 22.19 10.14
C ASP A 73 2.15 20.72 9.90
N PHE A 74 1.22 19.93 9.33
CA PHE A 74 1.46 18.54 8.95
C PHE A 74 2.61 18.40 7.96
N SER A 75 2.75 19.33 7.00
CA SER A 75 3.79 19.26 5.96
C SER A 75 5.21 19.48 6.47
N ARG A 76 5.40 20.00 7.68
CA ARG A 76 6.75 20.27 8.23
C ARG A 76 7.55 19.00 8.46
N ASP A 77 6.87 17.94 8.89
CA ASP A 77 7.50 16.65 9.24
C ASP A 77 7.17 15.54 8.25
N HIS A 78 6.51 15.86 7.13
CA HIS A 78 6.01 14.88 6.17
C HIS A 78 6.33 15.26 4.72
N ASN A 79 6.62 14.25 3.91
CA ASN A 79 6.84 14.46 2.49
C ASN A 79 5.58 14.96 1.75
N PRO A 80 5.71 15.63 0.58
CA PRO A 80 4.60 16.20 -0.17
C PRO A 80 3.49 15.19 -0.51
N GLY A 81 3.84 13.95 -0.83
CA GLY A 81 2.88 12.88 -1.13
C GLY A 81 2.05 12.48 0.08
N GLY A 82 2.65 12.45 1.27
CA GLY A 82 1.98 12.21 2.54
C GLY A 82 0.95 13.29 2.86
N THR A 83 1.35 14.56 2.74
CA THR A 83 0.49 15.73 2.94
C THR A 83 -0.68 15.75 1.95
N HIS A 84 -0.41 15.46 0.68
CA HIS A 84 -1.46 15.33 -0.33
C HIS A 84 -2.40 14.14 -0.04
N GLY A 85 -1.88 13.06 0.54
CA GLY A 85 -2.69 11.94 1.05
C GLY A 85 -3.69 12.39 2.12
N VAL A 86 -3.23 13.16 3.11
CA VAL A 86 -4.10 13.73 4.15
C VAL A 86 -5.16 14.66 3.55
N PHE A 87 -4.75 15.59 2.69
CA PHE A 87 -5.68 16.48 2.00
C PHE A 87 -6.80 15.71 1.28
N ARG A 88 -6.47 14.63 0.55
CA ARG A 88 -7.47 13.81 -0.15
C ARG A 88 -8.45 13.12 0.80
N ALA A 89 -7.97 12.64 1.95
CA ALA A 89 -8.82 12.03 2.96
C ALA A 89 -9.78 13.06 3.58
N VAL A 90 -9.26 14.21 4.01
CA VAL A 90 -10.06 15.30 4.57
C VAL A 90 -11.08 15.83 3.55
N LYS A 91 -10.68 15.98 2.29
CA LYS A 91 -11.60 16.38 1.22
C LYS A 91 -12.74 15.38 1.02
N ALA A 92 -12.45 14.09 1.04
CA ALA A 92 -13.48 13.07 0.89
C ALA A 92 -14.45 13.06 2.09
N PHE A 93 -13.90 13.18 3.31
CA PHE A 93 -14.69 13.26 4.54
C PHE A 93 -15.63 14.46 4.53
N LEU A 94 -15.11 15.68 4.31
CA LEU A 94 -15.94 16.89 4.34
C LEU A 94 -16.99 16.93 3.22
N ARG A 95 -16.72 16.29 2.07
CA ARG A 95 -17.72 16.17 0.99
C ARG A 95 -18.79 15.13 1.27
N TRP A 96 -18.44 14.08 2.02
CA TRP A 96 -19.43 13.14 2.54
C TRP A 96 -20.30 13.82 3.60
N TYR A 97 -19.70 14.55 4.53
CA TYR A 97 -20.43 15.24 5.59
C TYR A 97 -21.43 16.28 5.03
N GLU A 98 -21.00 17.08 4.04
CA GLU A 98 -21.89 18.01 3.30
C GLU A 98 -23.09 17.31 2.64
N ALA A 99 -22.92 16.06 2.20
CA ALA A 99 -23.94 15.33 1.45
C ALA A 99 -24.85 14.46 2.32
N GLU A 100 -24.36 13.93 3.44
CA GLU A 100 -25.13 13.00 4.28
C GLU A 100 -25.75 13.67 5.51
N VAL A 101 -25.10 14.69 6.06
CA VAL A 101 -25.60 15.42 7.23
C VAL A 101 -26.41 16.65 6.82
N GLU A 102 -26.17 17.17 5.60
CA GLU A 102 -26.86 18.32 5.02
C GLU A 102 -27.11 19.48 6.00
N PRO A 103 -26.08 19.95 6.76
CA PRO A 103 -26.27 20.97 7.76
C PRO A 103 -26.72 22.30 7.13
N GLU A 104 -27.79 22.88 7.69
CA GLU A 104 -28.37 24.13 7.23
C GLU A 104 -27.36 25.28 7.35
N ASP A 105 -27.30 26.16 6.34
CA ASP A 105 -26.39 27.30 6.23
C ASP A 105 -24.87 27.01 6.31
N TRP A 106 -24.48 25.74 6.39
CA TRP A 106 -23.07 25.39 6.39
C TRP A 106 -22.50 25.36 4.99
N ARG A 107 -21.33 26.00 4.81
CA ARG A 107 -20.59 25.98 3.55
C ARG A 107 -19.30 25.22 3.74
N ASN A 108 -19.20 24.07 3.07
CA ASN A 108 -18.05 23.20 3.18
C ASN A 108 -16.72 23.94 2.93
N PRO A 109 -15.85 24.09 3.95
CA PRO A 109 -14.64 24.90 3.88
C PRO A 109 -13.63 24.35 2.86
N ILE A 110 -13.70 23.05 2.53
CA ILE A 110 -12.76 22.41 1.61
C ILE A 110 -12.82 23.01 0.21
N ALA A 111 -13.96 23.60 -0.20
CA ALA A 111 -14.10 24.27 -1.49
C ALA A 111 -13.06 25.39 -1.69
N LYS A 112 -12.58 26.00 -0.60
CA LYS A 112 -11.61 27.09 -0.61
C LYS A 112 -10.16 26.62 -0.36
N VAL A 113 -9.92 25.32 -0.16
CA VAL A 113 -8.60 24.77 0.16
C VAL A 113 -8.01 24.11 -1.09
N ARG A 114 -6.87 24.63 -1.56
CA ARG A 114 -6.16 24.05 -2.71
C ARG A 114 -5.34 22.83 -2.27
N PRO A 115 -5.20 21.81 -3.14
CA PRO A 115 -4.32 20.69 -2.86
C PRO A 115 -2.87 21.16 -2.64
N PRO A 116 -2.14 20.56 -1.69
CA PRO A 116 -0.69 20.76 -1.57
C PRO A 116 0.02 20.42 -2.89
N LYS A 117 1.01 21.23 -3.27
CA LYS A 117 1.83 20.93 -4.45
C LYS A 117 2.69 19.70 -4.16
N VAL A 118 2.62 18.70 -5.04
CA VAL A 118 3.50 17.54 -5.03
C VAL A 118 4.40 17.68 -6.25
N PRO A 119 5.72 17.88 -6.09
CA PRO A 119 6.67 17.80 -7.19
C PRO A 119 6.50 16.44 -7.88
N VAL A 120 6.38 16.44 -9.21
CA VAL A 120 6.31 15.21 -10.01
C VAL A 120 7.69 15.03 -10.62
N ASP A 121 8.61 14.46 -9.84
CA ASP A 121 9.87 14.01 -10.41
C ASP A 121 9.61 12.75 -11.24
N PRO A 122 10.19 12.63 -12.45
CA PRO A 122 10.10 11.41 -13.22
C PRO A 122 10.64 10.25 -12.39
N LEU A 123 9.79 9.26 -12.23
CA LEU A 123 10.10 8.08 -11.48
C LEU A 123 10.87 7.13 -12.44
N GLU A 124 12.17 6.95 -12.25
CA GLU A 124 13.04 6.11 -13.11
C GLU A 124 12.81 4.58 -13.04
N PRO A 125 12.93 3.84 -14.16
CA PRO A 125 12.88 2.37 -14.19
C PRO A 125 14.03 1.75 -13.39
N VAL A 126 13.98 0.43 -13.18
CA VAL A 126 15.14 -0.27 -12.61
C VAL A 126 16.26 -0.37 -13.63
N GLU A 127 17.48 -0.06 -13.22
CA GLU A 127 18.68 -0.27 -14.03
C GLU A 127 18.91 -1.76 -14.32
N LEU A 128 18.96 -2.13 -15.61
CA LEU A 128 19.11 -3.53 -16.01
C LEU A 128 20.44 -4.13 -15.55
N ASP A 129 21.50 -3.33 -15.47
CA ASP A 129 22.79 -3.77 -14.93
C ASP A 129 22.69 -4.12 -13.43
N ALA A 130 21.95 -3.32 -12.65
CA ALA A 130 21.69 -3.62 -11.25
C ALA A 130 20.93 -4.94 -11.09
N VAL A 131 19.91 -5.19 -11.91
CA VAL A 131 19.19 -6.49 -11.92
C VAL A 131 20.14 -7.63 -12.29
N ARG A 132 21.02 -7.46 -13.28
CA ARG A 132 22.01 -8.48 -13.66
C ARG A 132 22.94 -8.83 -12.48
N LYS A 133 23.46 -7.83 -11.76
CA LYS A 133 24.28 -8.03 -10.56
C LYS A 133 23.51 -8.75 -9.44
N MET A 134 22.26 -8.35 -9.18
CA MET A 134 21.37 -9.01 -8.23
C MET A 134 21.07 -10.48 -8.59
N LEU A 135 20.89 -10.79 -9.87
CA LEU A 135 20.73 -12.16 -10.34
C LEU A 135 22.03 -12.98 -10.20
N GLY A 136 23.19 -12.31 -10.24
CA GLY A 136 24.53 -12.89 -10.08
C GLY A 136 24.78 -13.39 -8.67
N VAL A 137 24.34 -12.64 -7.65
CA VAL A 137 24.48 -13.04 -6.23
C VAL A 137 23.49 -14.12 -5.78
N CYS A 138 22.50 -14.45 -6.61
CA CYS A 138 21.67 -15.66 -6.47
C CYS A 138 22.39 -16.84 -7.14
N ALA A 139 23.53 -17.24 -6.57
CA ALA A 139 24.53 -18.09 -7.19
C ALA A 139 24.35 -19.58 -6.89
N ASP A 140 23.83 -19.93 -5.70
CA ASP A 140 23.65 -21.32 -5.33
C ASP A 140 22.43 -21.92 -6.03
N ARG A 141 22.70 -22.92 -6.89
CA ARG A 141 21.68 -23.61 -7.69
C ARG A 141 20.93 -24.68 -6.91
N ARG A 142 21.35 -24.99 -5.68
CA ARG A 142 20.71 -25.97 -4.78
C ARG A 142 19.95 -25.27 -3.65
N SER A 143 20.34 -24.05 -3.28
CA SER A 143 19.61 -23.24 -2.30
C SER A 143 18.20 -22.88 -2.79
N VAL A 144 17.20 -23.27 -1.99
CA VAL A 144 15.78 -22.95 -2.21
C VAL A 144 15.58 -21.43 -2.24
N THR A 145 16.26 -20.69 -1.36
CA THR A 145 16.10 -19.23 -1.26
C THR A 145 16.74 -18.50 -2.43
N ASP A 146 17.90 -18.95 -2.92
CA ASP A 146 18.54 -18.37 -4.11
C ASP A 146 17.70 -18.63 -5.37
N LEU A 147 17.17 -19.85 -5.53
CA LEU A 147 16.28 -20.17 -6.65
C LEU A 147 14.98 -19.37 -6.60
N ARG A 148 14.36 -19.26 -5.41
CA ARG A 148 13.14 -18.47 -5.21
C ARG A 148 13.37 -17.00 -5.54
N ASP A 149 14.38 -16.39 -4.93
CA ASP A 149 14.64 -14.96 -5.09
C ASP A 149 15.03 -14.63 -6.54
N LYS A 150 15.80 -15.51 -7.20
CA LYS A 150 16.14 -15.37 -8.62
C LYS A 150 14.89 -15.47 -9.52
N ALA A 151 13.98 -16.41 -9.22
CA ALA A 151 12.72 -16.53 -9.94
C ALA A 151 11.82 -15.29 -9.73
N ILE A 152 11.78 -14.74 -8.50
CA ILE A 152 11.06 -13.51 -8.17
C ILE A 152 11.59 -12.31 -8.99
N LEU A 153 12.91 -12.10 -9.00
CA LEU A 153 13.51 -10.97 -9.73
C LEU A 153 13.23 -11.05 -11.24
N LEU A 154 13.33 -12.24 -11.81
CA LEU A 154 12.99 -12.47 -13.22
C LEU A 154 11.49 -12.28 -13.49
N ALA A 155 10.62 -12.80 -12.61
CA ALA A 155 9.18 -12.63 -12.76
C ALA A 155 8.74 -11.17 -12.65
N LEU A 156 9.35 -10.38 -11.74
CA LEU A 156 9.11 -8.93 -11.65
C LEU A 156 9.44 -8.21 -12.96
N LEU A 157 10.55 -8.59 -13.60
CA LEU A 157 11.01 -8.00 -14.84
C LEU A 157 10.15 -8.44 -16.05
N ASP A 158 9.84 -9.74 -16.15
CA ASP A 158 9.15 -10.31 -17.32
C ASP A 158 7.65 -9.98 -17.35
N THR A 159 6.99 -9.85 -16.18
CA THR A 159 5.52 -9.78 -16.12
C THR A 159 4.96 -8.38 -15.91
N GLY A 160 5.79 -7.45 -15.40
CA GLY A 160 5.32 -6.14 -14.94
C GLY A 160 4.23 -6.20 -13.86
N CYS A 161 4.03 -7.34 -13.18
CA CYS A 161 3.04 -7.49 -12.12
C CYS A 161 3.25 -6.49 -10.99
N ARG A 162 2.16 -6.06 -10.34
CA ARG A 162 2.29 -5.38 -9.04
C ARG A 162 2.80 -6.40 -8.04
N ALA A 163 3.60 -5.95 -7.09
CA ALA A 163 4.13 -6.81 -6.03
C ALA A 163 3.03 -7.60 -5.29
N SER A 164 1.89 -6.95 -4.97
CA SER A 164 0.75 -7.62 -4.33
C SER A 164 0.10 -8.69 -5.21
N GLU A 165 0.14 -8.52 -6.54
CA GLU A 165 -0.38 -9.51 -7.49
C GLU A 165 0.61 -10.68 -7.61
N LEU A 166 1.92 -10.40 -7.67
CA LEU A 166 2.97 -11.42 -7.79
C LEU A 166 2.98 -12.37 -6.58
N VAL A 167 2.90 -11.84 -5.36
CA VAL A 167 2.93 -12.68 -4.16
C VAL A 167 1.64 -13.48 -3.95
N ALA A 168 0.54 -13.05 -4.56
CA ALA A 168 -0.75 -13.74 -4.52
C ALA A 168 -0.89 -14.82 -5.59
N LEU A 169 0.07 -14.96 -6.52
CA LEU A 169 0.03 -16.00 -7.53
C LEU A 169 0.09 -17.38 -6.88
N GLN A 170 -0.63 -18.33 -7.50
CA GLN A 170 -0.58 -19.74 -7.18
C GLN A 170 0.16 -20.51 -8.28
N VAL A 171 0.62 -21.72 -7.97
CA VAL A 171 1.27 -22.62 -8.94
C VAL A 171 0.37 -22.86 -10.14
N GLY A 172 -0.93 -23.04 -9.91
CA GLY A 172 -1.94 -23.24 -10.96
C GLY A 172 -2.18 -22.02 -11.86
N ASP A 173 -1.74 -20.83 -11.48
CA ASP A 173 -1.85 -19.65 -12.34
C ASP A 173 -0.83 -19.65 -13.49
N VAL A 174 0.20 -20.49 -13.42
CA VAL A 174 1.34 -20.46 -14.33
C VAL A 174 1.34 -21.69 -15.25
N ASN A 175 1.16 -21.45 -16.55
CA ASN A 175 1.44 -22.45 -17.56
C ASN A 175 2.95 -22.49 -17.82
N MET A 176 3.64 -23.51 -17.31
CA MET A 176 5.10 -23.63 -17.46
C MET A 176 5.56 -23.89 -18.90
N HIS A 177 4.68 -24.36 -19.78
CA HIS A 177 4.98 -24.62 -21.19
C HIS A 177 4.91 -23.33 -22.03
N THR A 178 3.84 -22.56 -21.90
CA THR A 178 3.63 -21.31 -22.68
C THR A 178 4.20 -20.08 -21.98
N GLY A 179 4.35 -20.13 -20.66
CA GLY A 179 4.71 -19.00 -19.82
C GLY A 179 3.55 -18.07 -19.47
N ALA A 180 2.32 -18.39 -19.88
CA ALA A 180 1.15 -17.61 -19.50
C ALA A 180 0.96 -17.66 -17.97
N VAL A 181 0.71 -16.48 -17.38
CA VAL A 181 0.42 -16.29 -15.96
C VAL A 181 -0.90 -15.56 -15.82
N MET A 182 -1.85 -16.19 -15.15
CA MET A 182 -3.18 -15.64 -14.89
C MET A 182 -3.17 -14.78 -13.62
N VAL A 183 -3.27 -13.46 -13.77
CA VAL A 183 -3.37 -12.52 -12.64
C VAL A 183 -4.84 -12.30 -12.30
N ARG A 184 -5.36 -13.03 -11.30
CA ARG A 184 -6.80 -13.05 -10.94
C ARG A 184 -7.33 -11.79 -10.25
N ARG A 185 -6.51 -11.04 -9.50
CA ARG A 185 -6.95 -9.89 -8.69
C ARG A 185 -6.23 -8.59 -9.06
N GLY A 186 -6.47 -8.09 -10.27
CA GLY A 186 -6.01 -6.75 -10.67
C GLY A 186 -6.77 -5.62 -9.94
N LYS A 187 -6.21 -4.39 -9.95
CA LYS A 187 -6.95 -3.17 -9.54
C LYS A 187 -8.26 -3.08 -10.34
N GLY A 188 -9.41 -3.12 -9.65
CA GLY A 188 -10.74 -3.13 -10.27
C GLY A 188 -11.30 -4.53 -10.56
N GLY A 189 -10.71 -5.59 -10.02
CA GLY A 189 -11.24 -6.96 -10.14
C GLY A 189 -11.06 -7.61 -11.51
N LYS A 190 -10.31 -6.98 -12.42
CA LYS A 190 -10.09 -7.50 -13.77
C LYS A 190 -8.95 -8.52 -13.78
N THR A 191 -9.24 -9.70 -14.32
CA THR A 191 -8.25 -10.72 -14.65
C THR A 191 -7.46 -10.32 -15.89
N ARG A 192 -6.16 -10.62 -15.92
CA ARG A 192 -5.33 -10.46 -17.12
C ARG A 192 -4.26 -11.55 -17.22
N THR A 193 -3.82 -11.82 -18.43
CA THR A 193 -2.69 -12.70 -18.70
C THR A 193 -1.41 -11.89 -18.89
N VAL A 194 -0.34 -12.30 -18.22
CA VAL A 194 1.04 -11.82 -18.43
C VAL A 194 1.93 -13.02 -18.75
N PHE A 195 3.19 -12.79 -19.12
CA PHE A 195 4.06 -13.88 -19.59
C PHE A 195 5.39 -13.93 -18.85
N LEU A 196 5.87 -15.14 -18.58
CA LEU A 196 7.22 -15.41 -18.10
C LEU A 196 8.13 -15.82 -19.26
N GLY A 197 9.28 -15.17 -19.37
CA GLY A 197 10.32 -15.52 -20.32
C GLY A 197 10.94 -16.89 -20.02
N ALA A 198 11.61 -17.48 -21.01
CA ALA A 198 12.19 -18.81 -20.89
C ALA A 198 13.18 -18.95 -19.71
N LYS A 199 13.94 -17.88 -19.41
CA LYS A 199 14.86 -17.85 -18.27
C LYS A 199 14.12 -17.89 -16.94
N ALA A 200 13.07 -17.09 -16.77
CA ALA A 200 12.23 -17.11 -15.57
C ALA A 200 11.60 -18.49 -15.36
N ARG A 201 11.00 -19.06 -16.41
CA ARG A 201 10.39 -20.41 -16.35
C ARG A 201 11.38 -21.49 -15.95
N ARG A 202 12.60 -21.47 -16.49
CA ARG A 202 13.64 -22.44 -16.13
C ARG A 202 14.03 -22.34 -14.65
N VAL A 203 14.18 -21.12 -14.12
CA VAL A 203 14.54 -20.91 -12.71
C VAL A 203 13.36 -21.28 -11.81
N LEU A 204 12.15 -20.83 -12.15
CA LEU A 204 10.92 -21.15 -11.45
C LEU A 204 10.70 -22.67 -11.37
N GLY A 205 10.84 -23.41 -12.47
CA GLY A 205 10.71 -24.86 -12.47
C GLY A 205 11.78 -25.59 -11.65
N ARG A 206 12.96 -25.00 -11.43
CA ARG A 206 13.93 -25.53 -10.45
C ARG A 206 13.49 -25.25 -9.02
N TYR A 207 13.08 -24.02 -8.74
CA TYR A 207 12.53 -23.65 -7.43
C TYR A 207 11.35 -24.57 -7.04
N LEU A 208 10.38 -24.76 -7.94
CA LEU A 208 9.20 -25.59 -7.67
C LEU A 208 9.55 -27.06 -7.37
N ARG A 209 10.65 -27.58 -7.93
CA ARG A 209 11.11 -28.95 -7.65
C ARG A 209 11.81 -29.12 -6.30
N VAL A 210 12.42 -28.06 -5.78
CA VAL A 210 13.20 -28.12 -4.52
C VAL A 210 12.49 -27.45 -3.34
N ARG A 211 11.40 -26.72 -3.58
CA ARG A 211 10.73 -25.95 -2.53
C ARG A 211 10.16 -26.82 -1.41
N GLY A 212 9.81 -28.09 -1.72
CA GLY A 212 9.49 -29.15 -0.75
C GLY A 212 8.71 -28.69 0.48
N GLU A 213 9.17 -29.13 1.66
CA GLU A 213 8.61 -28.85 3.00
C GLU A 213 8.58 -27.35 3.38
N TYR A 214 9.22 -26.45 2.59
CA TYR A 214 9.19 -25.00 2.86
C TYR A 214 7.97 -24.30 2.25
N ALA A 215 7.08 -25.03 1.59
CA ALA A 215 5.92 -24.48 0.92
C ALA A 215 4.72 -25.41 1.08
N ASP A 216 3.84 -25.07 2.01
CA ASP A 216 2.55 -25.73 2.17
C ASP A 216 1.52 -25.10 1.24
N GLY A 217 0.91 -25.92 0.38
CA GLY A 217 -0.18 -25.50 -0.50
C GLY A 217 0.24 -24.94 -1.85
N ASP A 218 -0.61 -24.06 -2.39
CA ASP A 218 -0.60 -23.67 -3.80
C ASP A 218 0.11 -22.34 -4.10
N ALA A 219 0.64 -21.64 -3.10
CA ALA A 219 1.36 -20.38 -3.28
C ALA A 219 2.50 -20.54 -4.29
N LEU A 220 2.62 -19.64 -5.29
CA LEU A 220 3.70 -19.72 -6.29
C LEU A 220 5.05 -19.45 -5.64
N PHE A 221 5.12 -18.44 -4.76
CA PHE A 221 6.30 -18.10 -3.98
C PHE A 221 5.98 -18.13 -2.48
N ALA A 222 6.57 -19.08 -1.78
CA ALA A 222 6.32 -19.31 -0.36
C ALA A 222 7.28 -18.56 0.56
N SER A 223 6.79 -18.24 1.75
CA SER A 223 7.57 -17.83 2.92
C SER A 223 8.31 -19.05 3.49
N MET A 224 9.63 -18.93 3.71
CA MET A 224 10.41 -20.05 4.28
C MET A 224 10.11 -20.30 5.76
N THR A 225 9.42 -19.36 6.42
CA THR A 225 9.06 -19.46 7.84
C THR A 225 7.68 -20.07 8.04
N THR A 226 6.74 -19.75 7.16
CA THR A 226 5.32 -20.09 7.35
C THR A 226 4.76 -21.06 6.32
N GLY A 227 5.49 -21.37 5.24
CA GLY A 227 4.99 -22.21 4.13
C GLY A 227 3.98 -21.51 3.21
N ASP A 228 3.22 -20.56 3.74
CA ASP A 228 2.20 -19.78 3.03
C ASP A 228 2.79 -18.73 2.05
N HIS A 229 1.91 -18.03 1.32
CA HIS A 229 2.23 -16.92 0.42
C HIS A 229 3.23 -15.92 1.03
N LEU A 230 4.21 -15.49 0.23
CA LEU A 230 5.04 -14.35 0.59
C LEU A 230 4.19 -13.10 0.86
N ARG A 231 4.58 -12.33 1.87
CA ARG A 231 3.99 -11.01 2.11
C ARG A 231 4.68 -9.96 1.26
N TYR A 232 3.99 -8.85 1.03
CA TYR A 232 4.53 -7.71 0.29
C TYR A 232 5.84 -7.19 0.93
N GLU A 233 5.86 -7.12 2.26
CA GLU A 233 7.02 -6.70 3.05
C GLU A 233 8.20 -7.66 2.85
N SER A 234 7.95 -8.97 2.92
CA SER A 234 8.96 -9.99 2.69
C SER A 234 9.54 -9.93 1.28
N LEU A 235 8.71 -9.68 0.27
CA LEU A 235 9.18 -9.46 -1.11
C LEU A 235 10.08 -8.23 -1.21
N ARG A 236 9.70 -7.12 -0.56
CA ARG A 236 10.53 -5.90 -0.50
C ARG A 236 11.88 -6.17 0.18
N ASP A 237 11.88 -6.94 1.25
CA ASP A 237 13.11 -7.26 2.00
C ASP A 237 14.02 -8.20 1.21
N ILE A 238 13.46 -9.15 0.44
CA ILE A 238 14.22 -9.97 -0.52
C ILE A 238 14.94 -9.09 -1.55
N VAL A 239 14.24 -8.13 -2.17
CA VAL A 239 14.84 -7.22 -3.17
C VAL A 239 15.95 -6.38 -2.54
N ARG A 240 15.73 -5.81 -1.36
CA ARG A 240 16.75 -5.03 -0.63
C ARG A 240 17.97 -5.86 -0.27
N ARG A 241 17.77 -7.08 0.25
CA ARG A 241 18.85 -8.00 0.59
C ARG A 241 19.70 -8.34 -0.63
N ARG A 242 19.07 -8.68 -1.76
CA ARG A 242 19.81 -9.02 -2.99
C ARG A 242 20.51 -7.82 -3.61
N ALA A 243 19.95 -6.62 -3.50
CA ALA A 243 20.62 -5.39 -3.91
C ALA A 243 21.87 -5.11 -3.05
N ALA A 244 21.75 -5.25 -1.72
CA ALA A 244 22.86 -5.08 -0.80
C ALA A 244 23.99 -6.10 -1.06
N GLN A 245 23.64 -7.38 -1.24
CA GLN A 245 24.61 -8.42 -1.61
C GLN A 245 25.32 -8.12 -2.94
N ALA A 246 24.62 -7.50 -3.89
CA ALA A 246 25.14 -7.14 -5.21
C ALA A 246 25.89 -5.79 -5.25
N GLY A 247 25.94 -5.04 -4.13
CA GLY A 247 26.57 -3.73 -4.07
C GLY A 247 25.89 -2.67 -4.94
N VAL A 248 24.56 -2.73 -5.09
CA VAL A 248 23.78 -1.77 -5.90
C VAL A 248 22.71 -1.09 -5.06
N GLU A 249 22.25 0.08 -5.51
CA GLU A 249 21.09 0.74 -4.92
C GLU A 249 19.86 -0.15 -5.03
N ALA A 250 19.09 -0.26 -3.96
CA ALA A 250 17.93 -1.16 -3.91
C ALA A 250 16.77 -0.63 -4.76
N PRO A 251 16.41 -1.31 -5.87
CA PRO A 251 15.28 -0.89 -6.67
C PRO A 251 13.96 -1.03 -5.90
N THR A 252 13.05 -0.10 -6.13
CA THR A 252 11.67 -0.25 -5.64
C THR A 252 10.94 -1.34 -6.43
N LEU A 253 9.95 -2.00 -5.82
CA LEU A 253 9.13 -2.97 -6.55
C LEU A 253 8.40 -2.34 -7.76
N HIS A 254 8.12 -1.03 -7.70
CA HIS A 254 7.51 -0.29 -8.80
C HIS A 254 8.50 0.05 -9.93
N SER A 255 9.82 0.09 -9.67
CA SER A 255 10.81 0.36 -10.74
C SER A 255 10.96 -0.81 -11.69
N PHE A 256 10.79 -2.06 -11.22
CA PHE A 256 10.67 -3.23 -12.11
C PHE A 256 9.51 -3.11 -13.10
N ARG A 257 8.34 -2.71 -12.60
CA ARG A 257 7.16 -2.51 -13.45
C ARG A 257 7.34 -1.38 -14.46
N ARG A 258 8.07 -0.32 -14.10
CA ARG A 258 8.42 0.77 -15.01
C ARG A 258 9.37 0.28 -16.11
N ALA A 259 10.39 -0.50 -15.76
CA ALA A 259 11.29 -1.10 -16.74
C ALA A 259 10.59 -2.05 -17.73
N PHE A 260 9.56 -2.78 -17.29
CA PHE A 260 8.75 -3.62 -18.17
C PHE A 260 7.93 -2.83 -19.21
N ALA A 261 7.59 -1.57 -18.92
CA ALA A 261 6.75 -0.74 -19.79
C ALA A 261 7.55 0.09 -20.83
N LEU A 262 8.88 -0.01 -20.80
CA LEU A 262 9.80 0.59 -21.77
C LEU A 262 10.09 -0.40 -22.90
#